data_AF-A0A815ZPI3-F1
#
_entry.id   AF-A0A815ZPI3-F1
#
_cell.length_a   1.000
_cell.length_b   1.000
_cell.length_c   1.000
_cell.angle_alpha   90.00
_cell.angle_beta   90.00
_cell.angle_gamma   90.00
#
_symmetry.space_group_name_H-M   'P 1'
#
loop_
_entity.id
_entity.type
_entity.pdbx_description
1 polymer ?
#
loop_
_entity_poly.entity_id
_entity_poly.type
_entity_poly.pdbx_seq_one_letter_code
_entity_poly.pdbx_strand_id
1 'polypeptide(L)'
;EKLARFKSFWLHSNVERFFYHEFVLPLLHRITNIEKVDFYIYVGERNKFIDSYHFKMNIINSMTQLNKFTFYICSLSRFYNDIYLPSNEHIQNRFTHFNHKQIIYSTDYFPKVKKVYCQIYSYRYQLKYYNKITNNYPSGIFKYVGQVELYDQRPFQYQFFLRIQK
;
A
#
# COMPACT_ATOMS: atom_id res chain seq x y z
N GLU A 1 1.62 34.13 14.13
CA GLU A 1 0.46 33.53 13.45
C GLU A 1 0.14 32.17 14.07
N LYS A 2 -1.15 31.85 14.32
CA LYS A 2 -1.55 30.49 14.72
C LYS A 2 -1.61 29.64 13.45
N LEU A 3 -0.58 28.82 13.21
CA LEU A 3 -0.63 27.80 12.16
C LEU A 3 -1.86 26.90 12.38
N ALA A 4 -2.67 26.72 11.35
CA ALA A 4 -3.82 25.84 11.38
C ALA A 4 -3.38 24.44 11.84
N ARG A 5 -3.97 23.95 12.93
CA ARG A 5 -3.71 22.60 13.45
C ARG A 5 -4.58 21.61 12.68
N PHE A 6 -4.01 20.97 11.67
CA PHE A 6 -4.66 19.87 10.98
C PHE A 6 -4.64 18.63 11.87
N LYS A 7 -5.82 18.14 12.28
CA LYS A 7 -5.92 16.89 13.04
C LYS A 7 -5.79 15.65 12.17
N SER A 8 -6.04 15.79 10.86
CA SER A 8 -6.06 14.66 9.93
C SER A 8 -5.56 15.09 8.57
N PHE A 9 -4.83 14.21 7.90
CA PHE A 9 -4.27 14.43 6.58
C PHE A 9 -4.38 13.18 5.73
N TRP A 10 -4.81 13.38 4.48
CA TRP A 10 -4.90 12.33 3.48
C TRP A 10 -3.97 12.67 2.32
N LEU A 11 -3.06 11.75 1.99
CA LEU A 11 -2.21 11.87 0.81
C LEU A 11 -2.54 10.76 -0.16
N HIS A 12 -2.83 11.15 -1.40
CA HIS A 12 -2.86 10.26 -2.55
C HIS A 12 -1.72 10.65 -3.47
N SER A 13 -0.74 9.76 -3.62
CA SER A 13 0.38 9.98 -4.52
C SER A 13 0.50 8.83 -5.51
N ASN A 14 0.43 9.16 -6.81
CA ASN A 14 0.82 8.27 -7.89
C ASN A 14 2.17 8.72 -8.40
N VAL A 15 3.24 8.13 -7.86
CA VAL A 15 4.59 8.65 -8.03
C VAL A 15 5.59 7.52 -8.29
N GLU A 16 6.54 7.77 -9.18
CA GLU A 16 7.77 6.99 -9.17
C GLU A 16 8.50 7.19 -7.84
N ARG A 17 9.24 6.20 -7.34
CA ARG A 17 9.89 6.28 -6.01
C ARG A 17 10.78 7.52 -5.85
N PHE A 18 11.38 8.01 -6.93
CA PHE A 18 12.19 9.24 -6.92
C PHE A 18 11.41 10.42 -6.31
N PHE A 19 10.14 10.56 -6.73
CA PHE A 19 9.26 11.61 -6.25
C PHE A 19 8.74 11.39 -4.83
N TYR A 20 8.80 10.16 -4.30
CA TYR A 20 8.46 9.93 -2.89
C TYR A 20 9.46 10.64 -1.95
N HIS A 21 10.77 10.52 -2.22
CA HIS A 21 11.79 11.14 -1.36
C HIS A 21 11.86 12.66 -1.58
N GLU A 22 11.61 13.12 -2.80
CA GLU A 22 11.71 14.54 -3.16
C GLU A 22 10.47 15.35 -2.77
N PHE A 23 9.27 14.76 -2.89
CA PHE A 23 8.02 15.50 -2.72
C PHE A 23 7.18 15.01 -1.54
N VAL A 24 7.08 13.70 -1.34
CA VAL A 24 6.21 13.13 -0.31
C VAL A 24 6.84 13.27 1.09
N LEU A 25 8.07 12.81 1.30
CA LEU A 25 8.72 12.90 2.61
C LEU A 25 8.85 14.35 3.12
N PRO A 26 9.33 15.33 2.32
CA PRO A 26 9.44 16.70 2.80
C PRO A 26 8.09 17.35 3.08
N LEU A 27 7.03 16.94 2.39
CA LEU A 27 5.68 17.38 2.74
C LEU A 27 5.27 16.83 4.11
N LEU A 28 5.45 15.52 4.34
CA LEU A 28 5.13 14.86 5.61
C LEU A 28 5.94 15.45 6.77
N HIS A 29 7.21 15.77 6.57
CA HIS A 29 8.06 16.42 7.58
C HIS A 29 7.68 17.87 7.87
N ARG A 30 6.93 18.55 7.00
CA ARG A 30 6.40 19.89 7.27
C ARG A 30 5.11 19.87 8.09
N ILE A 31 4.49 18.70 8.25
CA ILE A 31 3.18 18.54 8.91
C ILE A 31 3.26 17.58 10.12
N THR A 32 4.31 17.72 10.93
CA THR A 32 4.61 16.81 12.06
C THR A 32 3.61 16.84 13.22
N ASN A 33 2.82 17.90 13.33
CA ASN A 33 1.79 18.08 14.39
C ASN A 33 0.44 17.42 14.05
N ILE A 34 0.43 16.41 13.17
CA ILE A 34 -0.79 15.70 12.79
C ILE A 34 -1.01 14.48 13.69
N GLU A 35 -2.25 14.32 14.13
CA GLU A 35 -2.66 13.17 14.94
C GLU A 35 -3.05 11.93 14.10
N LYS A 36 -3.54 12.14 12.87
CA LYS A 36 -4.03 11.06 12.01
C LYS A 36 -3.56 11.23 10.56
N VAL A 37 -2.94 10.21 10.01
CA VAL A 37 -2.56 10.16 8.58
C VAL A 37 -3.17 8.94 7.94
N ASP A 38 -3.85 9.16 6.82
CA ASP A 38 -4.25 8.12 5.89
C ASP A 38 -3.39 8.26 4.63
N PHE A 39 -2.59 7.23 4.31
CA PHE A 39 -1.52 7.34 3.32
C PHE A 39 -1.74 6.39 2.13
N TYR A 40 -2.09 6.91 0.97
CA TYR A 40 -2.12 6.14 -0.28
C TYR A 40 -0.87 6.44 -1.11
N ILE A 41 -0.16 5.40 -1.50
CA ILE A 41 0.92 5.52 -2.47
C ILE A 41 0.88 4.42 -3.52
N TYR A 42 1.02 4.82 -4.77
CA TYR A 42 1.40 3.93 -5.86
C TYR A 42 2.86 4.18 -6.21
N VAL A 43 3.69 3.14 -6.14
CA VAL A 43 5.12 3.17 -6.42
C VAL A 43 5.40 2.44 -7.73
N GLY A 44 5.86 3.20 -8.73
CA GLY A 44 6.23 2.70 -10.06
C GLY A 44 7.54 1.89 -10.11
N GLU A 45 7.82 1.35 -11.30
CA GLU A 45 8.89 0.37 -11.56
C GLU A 45 10.30 0.90 -11.28
N ARG A 46 11.20 -0.03 -10.91
CA ARG A 46 12.69 0.08 -10.80
C ARG A 46 13.30 0.23 -9.41
N ASN A 47 12.54 0.27 -8.32
CA ASN A 47 13.17 0.41 -7.01
C ASN A 47 12.63 -0.54 -5.94
N LYS A 48 13.49 -0.80 -4.94
CA LYS A 48 13.24 -1.64 -3.76
C LYS A 48 11.87 -1.33 -3.14
N PHE A 49 11.24 -2.35 -2.58
CA PHE A 49 9.99 -2.23 -1.84
C PHE A 49 10.07 -1.16 -0.73
N ILE A 50 9.02 -0.35 -0.50
CA ILE A 50 8.93 0.51 0.69
C ILE A 50 8.51 -0.39 1.85
N ASP A 51 9.43 -0.72 2.74
CA ASP A 51 9.19 -1.62 3.87
C ASP A 51 8.81 -0.88 5.17
N SER A 52 8.54 -1.65 6.24
CA SER A 52 8.18 -1.05 7.53
C SER A 52 9.31 -0.25 8.17
N TYR A 53 10.56 -0.63 7.94
CA TYR A 53 11.70 0.12 8.45
C TYR A 53 11.73 1.51 7.81
N HIS A 54 11.49 1.59 6.50
CA HIS A 54 11.40 2.84 5.78
C HIS A 54 10.28 3.75 6.31
N PHE A 55 9.09 3.23 6.57
CA PHE A 55 8.01 4.01 7.20
C PHE A 55 8.35 4.47 8.60
N LYS A 56 8.92 3.58 9.40
CA LYS A 56 9.30 3.87 10.78
C LYS A 56 10.29 5.04 10.82
N MET A 57 11.37 4.94 10.06
CA MET A 57 12.43 5.93 10.08
C MET A 57 12.03 7.28 9.47
N ASN A 58 11.28 7.27 8.36
CA ASN A 58 11.04 8.49 7.58
C ASN A 58 9.67 9.14 7.84
N ILE A 59 8.70 8.44 8.42
CA ILE A 59 7.38 9.02 8.72
C ILE A 59 7.13 8.98 10.22
N ILE A 60 7.01 7.78 10.79
CA ILE A 60 6.49 7.56 12.14
C ILE A 60 7.37 8.26 13.19
N ASN A 61 8.69 8.08 13.14
CA ASN A 61 9.59 8.68 14.12
C ASN A 61 9.57 10.22 14.11
N SER A 62 9.25 10.84 12.97
CA SER A 62 9.22 12.30 12.83
C SER A 62 7.88 12.92 13.26
N MET A 63 6.81 12.14 13.32
CA MET A 63 5.46 12.60 13.63
C MET A 63 5.09 12.21 15.06
N THR A 64 5.65 12.93 16.05
CA THR A 64 5.51 12.59 17.47
C THR A 64 4.08 12.68 18.03
N GLN A 65 3.18 13.40 17.34
CA GLN A 65 1.77 13.51 17.72
C GLN A 65 0.87 12.47 17.03
N LEU A 66 1.44 11.61 16.19
CA LEU A 66 0.70 10.65 15.37
C LEU A 66 0.10 9.53 16.23
N ASN A 67 -1.21 9.61 16.44
CA ASN A 67 -1.99 8.62 17.17
C ASN A 67 -2.54 7.52 16.25
N LYS A 68 -2.72 7.83 14.96
CA LYS A 68 -3.25 6.88 13.97
C LYS A 68 -2.51 7.04 12.64
N PHE A 69 -1.86 5.98 12.20
CA PHE A 69 -1.29 5.88 10.87
C PHE A 69 -1.98 4.74 10.13
N THR A 70 -2.65 5.05 9.02
CA THR A 70 -3.14 4.04 8.09
C THR A 70 -2.50 4.24 6.74
N PHE A 71 -2.33 3.15 6.00
CA PHE A 71 -1.72 3.21 4.69
C PHE A 71 -2.26 2.17 3.72
N TYR A 72 -2.11 2.47 2.43
CA TYR A 72 -2.19 1.54 1.33
C TYR A 72 -1.09 1.84 0.32
N ILE A 73 -0.28 0.83 0.08
CA ILE A 73 0.86 0.87 -0.81
C ILE A 73 0.56 -0.10 -1.93
N CYS A 74 0.56 0.42 -3.13
CA CYS A 74 0.61 -0.35 -4.35
C CYS A 74 2.01 -0.23 -4.92
N SER A 75 2.65 -1.32 -5.28
CA SER A 75 3.91 -1.29 -6.02
C SER A 75 3.81 -2.17 -7.25
N LEU A 76 4.34 -1.68 -8.38
CA LEU A 76 4.48 -2.45 -9.60
C LEU A 76 5.96 -2.54 -9.95
N SER A 77 6.50 -3.75 -9.97
CA SER A 77 7.91 -4.02 -10.30
C SER A 77 8.00 -4.92 -11.52
N ARG A 78 9.01 -4.70 -12.37
CA ARG A 78 9.38 -5.68 -13.40
C ARG A 78 10.34 -6.70 -12.81
N PHE A 79 10.22 -7.96 -13.22
CA PHE A 79 11.22 -8.97 -12.95
C PHE A 79 11.88 -9.34 -14.26
N TYR A 80 13.07 -8.81 -14.50
CA TYR A 80 13.88 -9.16 -15.65
C TYR A 80 14.89 -10.21 -15.22
N ASN A 81 14.52 -11.48 -15.37
CA ASN A 81 15.35 -12.64 -15.04
C ASN A 81 15.64 -12.85 -13.54
N ASP A 82 14.94 -12.16 -12.64
CA ASP A 82 15.07 -12.40 -11.20
C ASP A 82 14.53 -13.77 -10.83
N ILE A 83 15.39 -14.62 -10.28
CA ILE A 83 15.05 -15.96 -9.77
C ILE A 83 14.15 -15.84 -8.52
N TYR A 84 14.19 -14.71 -7.82
CA TYR A 84 13.48 -14.48 -6.57
C TYR A 84 12.32 -13.51 -6.72
N LEU A 85 11.16 -14.07 -7.06
CA LEU A 85 9.87 -13.40 -6.97
C LEU A 85 9.48 -13.23 -5.49
N PRO A 86 9.13 -12.01 -5.02
CA PRO A 86 8.86 -11.76 -3.61
C PRO A 86 7.55 -12.43 -3.18
N SER A 87 7.64 -13.56 -2.48
CA SER A 87 6.46 -14.21 -1.91
C SER A 87 5.73 -13.30 -0.93
N ASN A 88 4.44 -13.59 -0.72
CA ASN A 88 3.63 -12.98 0.31
C ASN A 88 4.30 -13.02 1.70
N GLU A 89 4.92 -14.16 2.04
CA GLU A 89 5.68 -14.34 3.27
C GLU A 89 6.92 -13.42 3.33
N HIS A 90 7.67 -13.31 2.24
CA HIS A 90 8.82 -12.40 2.15
C HIS A 90 8.42 -10.94 2.38
N ILE A 91 7.27 -10.53 1.84
CA ILE A 91 6.73 -9.20 2.05
C ILE A 91 6.25 -9.02 3.49
N GLN A 92 5.56 -10.01 4.07
CA GLN A 92 5.12 -9.97 5.46
C GLN A 92 6.30 -9.79 6.42
N ASN A 93 7.40 -10.48 6.18
CA ASN A 93 8.62 -10.40 6.99
C ASN A 93 9.29 -9.02 6.95
N ARG A 94 8.98 -8.19 5.94
CA ARG A 94 9.45 -6.80 5.86
C ARG A 94 8.57 -5.81 6.62
N PHE A 95 7.43 -6.25 7.15
CA PHE A 95 6.47 -5.40 7.88
C PHE A 95 6.38 -5.69 9.38
N THR A 96 7.45 -6.24 9.96
CA THR A 96 7.54 -6.66 11.37
C THR A 96 7.45 -5.53 12.40
N HIS A 97 7.77 -4.29 12.02
CA HIS A 97 7.70 -3.15 12.95
C HIS A 97 6.28 -2.65 13.21
N PHE A 98 5.30 -3.13 12.45
CA PHE A 98 3.89 -2.90 12.72
C PHE A 98 3.31 -4.12 13.41
N ASN A 99 2.33 -3.90 14.29
CA ASN A 99 1.66 -5.00 14.98
C ASN A 99 1.00 -5.93 13.94
N HIS A 100 1.58 -7.11 13.73
CA HIS A 100 1.30 -8.04 12.62
C HIS A 100 -0.19 -8.36 12.40
N LYS A 101 -1.01 -8.22 13.44
CA LYS A 101 -2.46 -8.45 13.36
C LYS A 101 -3.22 -7.36 12.57
N GLN A 102 -2.52 -6.35 12.05
CA GLN A 102 -3.13 -5.20 11.41
C GLN A 102 -2.55 -4.88 10.02
N ILE A 103 -1.86 -5.80 9.35
CA ILE A 103 -1.40 -5.58 7.97
C ILE A 103 -1.87 -6.72 7.09
N ILE A 104 -2.46 -6.35 5.95
CA ILE A 104 -2.86 -7.27 4.91
C ILE A 104 -1.98 -7.00 3.69
N TYR A 105 -1.56 -8.08 3.04
CA TYR A 105 -0.74 -8.04 1.84
C TYR A 105 -1.35 -8.93 0.76
N SER A 106 -1.08 -8.59 -0.50
CA SER A 106 -1.41 -9.41 -1.66
C SER A 106 -0.37 -9.19 -2.73
N THR A 107 0.14 -10.27 -3.31
CA THR A 107 1.14 -10.24 -4.37
C THR A 107 0.66 -11.05 -5.55
N ASP A 108 0.68 -10.41 -6.71
CA ASP A 108 0.25 -10.97 -7.97
C ASP A 108 1.39 -10.94 -8.99
N TYR A 109 1.54 -12.07 -9.67
CA TYR A 109 2.58 -12.27 -10.67
C TYR A 109 1.97 -12.29 -12.05
N PHE A 110 2.42 -11.40 -12.94
CA PHE A 110 1.94 -11.26 -14.30
C PHE A 110 3.05 -11.75 -15.25
N PRO A 111 3.18 -13.08 -15.47
CA PRO A 111 4.30 -13.65 -16.21
C PRO A 111 4.38 -13.18 -17.66
N LYS A 112 3.23 -13.01 -18.33
CA LYS A 112 3.14 -12.55 -19.73
C LYS A 112 3.80 -11.18 -19.94
N VAL A 113 3.72 -10.30 -18.95
CA VAL A 113 4.31 -8.95 -19.01
C VAL A 113 5.52 -8.78 -18.10
N LYS A 114 5.99 -9.87 -17.47
CA LYS A 114 7.11 -9.90 -16.50
C LYS A 114 6.97 -8.85 -15.39
N LYS A 115 5.78 -8.73 -14.79
CA LYS A 115 5.51 -7.79 -13.69
C LYS A 115 5.05 -8.47 -12.42
N VAL A 116 5.43 -7.91 -11.28
CA VAL A 116 4.87 -8.23 -9.96
C VAL A 116 4.09 -7.00 -9.49
N TYR A 117 2.86 -7.22 -9.07
CA TYR A 117 2.07 -6.22 -8.39
C TYR A 117 1.95 -6.63 -6.93
N CYS A 118 2.25 -5.72 -6.02
CA CYS A 118 2.11 -5.95 -4.60
C CYS A 118 1.27 -4.84 -3.98
N GLN A 119 0.40 -5.26 -3.09
CA GLN A 119 -0.52 -4.43 -2.34
C GLN A 119 -0.29 -4.68 -0.86
N ILE A 120 -0.10 -3.62 -0.08
CA ILE A 120 0.02 -3.71 1.38
C ILE A 120 -0.78 -2.60 2.02
N TYR A 121 -1.60 -2.93 3.00
CA TYR A 121 -2.41 -1.94 3.69
C TYR A 121 -2.60 -2.30 5.16
N SER A 122 -2.73 -1.25 5.97
CA SER A 122 -3.10 -1.38 7.37
C SER A 122 -4.58 -1.73 7.51
N TYR A 123 -4.91 -2.59 8.48
CA TYR A 123 -6.27 -2.95 8.86
C TYR A 123 -7.06 -1.69 9.25
N ARG A 124 -8.28 -1.56 8.71
CA ARG A 124 -9.15 -0.36 8.73
C ARG A 124 -8.82 0.76 7.74
N TYR A 125 -7.88 0.55 6.81
CA TYR A 125 -7.75 1.48 5.69
C TYR A 125 -9.04 1.49 4.86
N GLN A 126 -9.66 2.67 4.71
CA GLN A 126 -10.93 2.83 4.00
C GLN A 126 -10.66 3.07 2.52
N LEU A 127 -10.44 1.98 1.79
CA LEU A 127 -10.20 2.02 0.36
C LEU A 127 -11.46 2.43 -0.38
N LYS A 128 -11.36 3.48 -1.21
CA LYS A 128 -12.42 3.82 -2.17
C LYS A 128 -12.27 3.07 -3.50
N TYR A 129 -11.03 2.69 -3.83
CA TYR A 129 -10.66 2.08 -5.10
C TYR A 129 -9.76 0.86 -4.84
N TYR A 130 -10.06 -0.26 -5.47
CA TYR A 130 -9.12 -1.36 -5.63
C TYR A 130 -8.85 -1.58 -7.11
N ASN A 131 -7.58 -1.44 -7.48
CA ASN A 131 -7.15 -1.64 -8.85
C ASN A 131 -6.43 -2.98 -9.01
N LYS A 132 -6.60 -3.62 -10.16
CA LYS A 132 -5.90 -4.85 -10.57
C LYS A 132 -6.10 -6.03 -9.62
N ILE A 133 -7.32 -6.24 -9.13
CA ILE A 133 -7.63 -7.41 -8.30
C ILE A 133 -7.59 -8.68 -9.15
N THR A 134 -6.85 -9.70 -8.70
CA THR A 134 -6.81 -11.02 -9.35
C THR A 134 -7.50 -12.09 -8.50
N ASN A 135 -7.53 -13.32 -9.02
CA ASN A 135 -7.99 -14.51 -8.29
C ASN A 135 -7.26 -14.80 -6.96
N ASN A 136 -6.08 -14.23 -6.72
CA ASN A 136 -5.30 -14.42 -5.48
C ASN A 136 -5.69 -13.46 -4.35
N TYR A 137 -6.67 -12.60 -4.58
CA TYR A 137 -7.11 -11.64 -3.58
C TYR A 137 -7.62 -12.33 -2.30
N PRO A 138 -7.17 -11.89 -1.10
CA PRO A 138 -7.41 -12.59 0.16
C PRO A 138 -8.83 -12.47 0.74
N SER A 139 -9.79 -11.84 0.04
CA SER A 139 -11.20 -11.62 0.42
C SER A 139 -11.45 -10.61 1.57
N GLY A 140 -12.69 -10.13 1.71
CA GLY A 140 -13.24 -9.57 2.96
C GLY A 140 -12.94 -8.10 3.32
N ILE A 141 -12.84 -7.18 2.34
CA ILE A 141 -12.27 -5.84 2.60
C ILE A 141 -13.05 -4.70 1.91
N PHE A 142 -14.17 -4.98 1.24
CA PHE A 142 -14.84 -3.99 0.38
C PHE A 142 -15.85 -3.08 1.08
N LYS A 143 -15.93 -3.07 2.42
CA LYS A 143 -16.96 -2.32 3.16
C LYS A 143 -17.12 -0.85 2.74
N TYR A 144 -16.05 -0.22 2.25
CA TYR A 144 -16.05 1.18 1.81
C TYR A 144 -15.60 1.39 0.36
N VAL A 145 -15.44 0.31 -0.41
CA VAL A 145 -14.91 0.35 -1.77
C VAL A 145 -16.04 0.64 -2.74
N GLY A 146 -15.96 1.77 -3.44
CA GLY A 146 -16.93 2.18 -4.45
C GLY A 146 -16.58 1.73 -5.87
N GLN A 147 -15.33 1.36 -6.11
CA GLN A 147 -14.84 0.95 -7.43
C GLN A 147 -13.82 -0.17 -7.33
N VAL A 148 -14.02 -1.19 -8.17
CA VAL A 148 -13.14 -2.35 -8.31
C VAL A 148 -12.75 -2.52 -9.77
N GLU A 149 -11.46 -2.57 -10.05
CA GLU A 149 -10.91 -2.97 -11.35
C GLU A 149 -10.38 -4.40 -11.24
N LEU A 150 -10.99 -5.31 -12.00
CA LEU A 150 -10.62 -6.71 -12.04
C LEU A 150 -9.58 -6.96 -13.14
N TYR A 151 -8.54 -7.71 -12.81
CA TYR A 151 -7.55 -8.16 -13.78
C TYR A 151 -7.57 -9.68 -13.93
N ASP A 152 -7.98 -10.11 -15.11
CA ASP A 152 -8.10 -11.52 -15.45
C ASP A 152 -6.79 -12.03 -16.08
N GLN A 153 -6.03 -12.81 -15.32
CA GLN A 153 -4.95 -13.65 -15.87
C GLN A 153 -5.44 -15.05 -16.29
N ARG A 154 -6.53 -15.49 -15.66
CA ARG A 154 -7.25 -16.75 -15.86
C ARG A 154 -8.72 -16.49 -15.50
N PRO A 155 -9.68 -17.04 -16.24
CA PRO A 155 -11.10 -16.75 -16.04
C PRO A 155 -11.48 -16.75 -14.56
N PHE A 156 -12.12 -15.68 -14.11
CA PHE A 156 -12.60 -15.59 -12.73
C PHE A 156 -13.56 -16.74 -12.42
N GLN A 157 -13.23 -17.52 -11.39
CA GLN A 157 -14.11 -18.59 -10.93
C GLN A 157 -15.26 -18.00 -10.12
N TYR A 158 -16.40 -18.70 -10.07
CA TYR A 158 -17.55 -18.28 -9.27
C TYR A 158 -17.18 -17.96 -7.80
N GLN A 159 -16.27 -18.74 -7.20
CA GLN A 159 -15.78 -18.53 -5.84
C GLN A 159 -15.03 -17.19 -5.65
N PHE A 160 -14.48 -16.60 -6.71
CA PHE A 160 -13.90 -15.26 -6.64
C PHE A 160 -14.97 -14.21 -6.35
N PHE A 161 -16.08 -14.24 -7.09
CA PHE A 161 -17.17 -13.29 -6.90
C PHE A 161 -17.80 -13.40 -5.51
N LEU A 162 -17.95 -14.63 -4.98
CA LEU A 162 -18.39 -14.85 -3.60
C LEU A 162 -17.43 -14.25 -2.56
N ARG A 163 -16.11 -14.26 -2.82
CA ARG A 163 -15.10 -13.69 -1.93
C ARG A 163 -15.11 -12.16 -1.89
N ILE A 164 -15.53 -11.50 -2.98
CA ILE A 164 -15.52 -10.04 -3.09
C ILE A 164 -16.89 -9.38 -2.87
N GLN A 165 -17.97 -10.16 -2.77
CA GLN A 165 -19.33 -9.66 -2.50
C GLN A 165 -19.54 -9.21 -1.03
N LYS A 166 -18.63 -9.56 -0.13
CA LYS A 166 -18.68 -9.25 1.31
C LYS A 166 -17.88 -8.00 1.68
#